data_AF-A0A2G5WW11-F1
#
_entry.id   AF-A0A2G5WW11-F1
#
_cell.length_a   1.000
_cell.length_b   1.000
_cell.length_c   1.000
_cell.angle_alpha   90.00
_cell.angle_beta   90.00
_cell.angle_gamma   90.00
#
_symmetry.space_group_name_H-M   'P 1'
#
loop_
_entity.id
_entity.type
_entity.pdbx_description
1 polymer ?
#
loop_
_entity_poly.entity_id
_entity_poly.type
_entity_poly.pdbx_seq_one_letter_code
_entity_poly.pdbx_strand_id
1 'polypeptide(L)'
;MNQQQFVQLISLKLRVIRLEKEYSQQKMADVLGLSKKTLIQIEKARAMASWTAVIAVCALFRESEVLQATVGGDPLEVLETIAHDGIDRRMDQSMGGKVWWRDLETKGQFRLQQNVISQHFRILDEEHYRWYSSFDEDEARHRLEELSGK
;
A
#
# COMPACT_ATOMS: atom_id res chain seq x y z
N MET A 1 9.38 2.74 4.33
CA MET A 1 9.41 1.30 3.97
C MET A 1 9.95 1.16 2.56
N ASN A 2 10.77 0.15 2.26
CA ASN A 2 11.30 -0.09 0.90
C ASN A 2 10.68 -1.33 0.22
N GLN A 3 11.01 -1.53 -1.07
CA GLN A 3 10.47 -2.63 -1.88
C GLN A 3 10.74 -4.02 -1.27
N GLN A 4 11.96 -4.26 -0.77
CA GLN A 4 12.33 -5.56 -0.18
C GLN A 4 11.53 -5.85 1.09
N GLN A 5 11.40 -4.85 1.96
CA GLN A 5 10.58 -4.94 3.18
C GLN A 5 9.12 -5.21 2.84
N PHE A 6 8.58 -4.53 1.83
CA PHE A 6 7.19 -4.73 1.40
C PHE A 6 6.96 -6.12 0.82
N VAL A 7 7.85 -6.60 -0.05
CA VAL A 7 7.80 -7.97 -0.57
C VAL A 7 7.81 -8.98 0.57
N GLN A 8 8.65 -8.74 1.59
CA GLN A 8 8.73 -9.60 2.74
C GLN A 8 7.44 -9.65 3.54
N LEU A 9 6.90 -8.49 3.85
CA LEU A 9 5.67 -8.33 4.59
C LEU A 9 4.50 -9.03 3.91
N ILE A 10 4.31 -8.81 2.61
CA ILE A 10 3.21 -9.39 1.83
C ILE A 10 3.37 -10.91 1.70
N SER A 11 4.59 -11.40 1.48
CA SER A 11 4.87 -12.83 1.37
C SER A 11 4.46 -13.60 2.63
N LEU A 12 4.70 -13.04 3.81
CA LEU A 12 4.32 -13.63 5.09
C LEU A 12 2.80 -13.68 5.31
N LYS A 13 2.04 -12.80 4.67
CA LYS A 13 0.58 -12.70 4.81
C LYS A 13 -0.21 -13.44 3.75
N LEU A 14 0.44 -13.90 2.68
CA LEU A 14 -0.22 -14.60 1.55
C LEU A 14 -1.15 -15.73 2.00
N ARG A 15 -0.72 -16.55 2.98
CA ARG A 15 -1.57 -17.63 3.50
C ARG A 15 -2.85 -17.11 4.16
N VAL A 16 -2.74 -16.04 4.94
CA VAL A 16 -3.88 -15.48 5.68
C VAL A 16 -4.84 -14.79 4.72
N ILE A 17 -4.32 -14.01 3.76
CA ILE A 17 -5.11 -13.38 2.68
C ILE A 17 -5.87 -14.45 1.88
N ARG A 18 -5.20 -15.58 1.58
CA ARG A 18 -5.84 -16.70 0.88
C ARG A 18 -7.03 -17.26 1.66
N LEU A 19 -6.85 -17.45 2.96
CA LEU A 19 -7.88 -18.02 3.84
C LEU A 19 -9.05 -17.05 4.05
N GLU A 20 -8.79 -15.75 4.11
CA GLU A 20 -9.82 -14.70 4.18
C GLU A 20 -10.77 -14.76 2.96
N LYS A 21 -10.24 -15.06 1.78
CA LYS A 21 -11.04 -15.24 0.55
C LYS A 21 -11.55 -16.68 0.37
N GLU A 22 -11.35 -17.56 1.34
CA GLU A 22 -11.74 -18.98 1.28
C GLU A 22 -11.14 -19.74 0.08
N TYR A 23 -9.98 -19.30 -0.42
CA TYR A 23 -9.36 -19.89 -1.60
C TYR A 23 -8.55 -21.14 -1.24
N SER A 24 -8.66 -22.16 -2.09
CA SER A 24 -7.70 -23.26 -2.10
C SER A 24 -6.33 -22.78 -2.61
N GLN A 25 -5.25 -23.50 -2.29
CA GLN A 25 -3.92 -23.18 -2.82
C GLN A 25 -3.89 -23.22 -4.36
N GLN A 26 -4.66 -24.13 -4.98
CA GLN A 26 -4.75 -24.17 -6.43
C GLN A 26 -5.43 -22.91 -6.96
N LYS A 27 -6.59 -22.53 -6.40
CA LYS A 27 -7.35 -21.37 -6.84
C LYS A 27 -6.54 -20.08 -6.73
N MET A 28 -5.84 -19.86 -5.62
CA MET A 28 -5.02 -18.67 -5.46
C MET A 28 -3.80 -18.67 -6.38
N ALA A 29 -3.18 -19.83 -6.61
CA ALA A 29 -2.08 -19.94 -7.55
C ALA A 29 -2.54 -19.54 -8.97
N ASP A 30 -3.70 -20.03 -9.42
CA ASP A 30 -4.27 -19.68 -10.72
C ASP A 30 -4.59 -18.17 -10.82
N VAL A 31 -5.18 -17.59 -9.78
CA VAL A 31 -5.51 -16.15 -9.71
C VAL A 31 -4.25 -15.29 -9.78
N LEU A 32 -3.17 -15.69 -9.11
CA LEU A 32 -1.90 -14.97 -9.09
C LEU A 32 -0.98 -15.27 -10.29
N GLY A 33 -1.37 -16.19 -11.17
CA GLY A 33 -0.50 -16.65 -12.27
C GLY A 33 0.75 -17.38 -11.77
N LEU A 34 0.68 -18.04 -10.62
CA LEU A 34 1.78 -18.81 -10.02
C LEU A 34 1.51 -20.32 -10.14
N SER A 35 2.57 -21.14 -10.03
CA SER A 35 2.37 -22.56 -9.80
C SER A 35 1.91 -22.82 -8.36
N LYS A 36 1.07 -23.84 -8.14
CA LYS A 36 0.68 -24.28 -6.78
C LYS A 36 1.92 -24.58 -5.92
N LYS A 37 2.96 -25.18 -6.50
CA LYS A 37 4.23 -25.46 -5.81
C LYS A 37 4.89 -24.17 -5.32
N THR A 38 4.94 -23.14 -6.16
CA THR A 38 5.50 -21.82 -5.83
C THR A 38 4.73 -21.20 -4.67
N LEU A 39 3.39 -21.15 -4.74
CA LEU A 39 2.56 -20.62 -3.66
C LEU A 39 2.82 -21.37 -2.34
N ILE A 40 2.90 -22.70 -2.36
CA ILE A 40 3.20 -23.52 -1.17
C ILE A 40 4.57 -23.17 -0.57
N GLN A 41 5.60 -22.94 -1.39
CA GLN A 41 6.92 -22.56 -0.86
C GLN A 41 6.87 -21.20 -0.17
N ILE A 42 6.12 -20.24 -0.74
CA ILE A 42 5.97 -18.91 -0.15
C ILE A 42 5.20 -19.00 1.18
N GLU A 43 4.08 -19.73 1.23
CA GLU A 43 3.31 -19.94 2.47
C GLU A 43 4.08 -20.67 3.57
N LYS A 44 5.10 -21.45 3.20
CA LYS A 44 6.02 -22.13 4.13
C LYS A 44 7.24 -21.27 4.49
N ALA A 45 7.30 -20.01 4.07
CA ALA A 45 8.42 -19.09 4.25
C ALA A 45 9.76 -19.63 3.72
N ARG A 46 9.72 -20.47 2.68
CA ARG A 46 10.92 -21.04 2.01
C ARG A 46 11.32 -20.26 0.77
N ALA A 47 10.46 -19.39 0.29
CA ALA A 47 10.67 -18.49 -0.84
C ALA A 47 9.87 -17.21 -0.60
N MET A 48 10.28 -16.13 -1.28
CA MET A 48 9.54 -14.88 -1.30
C MET A 48 8.70 -14.79 -2.58
N ALA A 49 7.57 -14.07 -2.50
CA ALA A 49 6.86 -13.68 -3.71
C ALA A 49 7.74 -12.74 -4.56
N SER A 50 7.60 -12.79 -5.88
CA SER A 50 8.23 -11.78 -6.74
C SER A 50 7.54 -10.43 -6.57
N TRP A 51 8.22 -9.36 -6.99
CA TRP A 51 7.61 -8.02 -7.04
C TRP A 51 6.30 -8.00 -7.84
N THR A 52 6.27 -8.67 -8.99
CA THR A 52 5.07 -8.79 -9.83
C THR A 52 3.93 -9.53 -9.14
N ALA A 53 4.23 -10.59 -8.39
CA ALA A 53 3.21 -11.30 -7.60
C ALA A 53 2.69 -10.43 -6.46
N VAL A 54 3.54 -9.61 -5.83
CA VAL A 54 3.12 -8.65 -4.80
C VAL A 54 2.22 -7.55 -5.38
N ILE A 55 2.54 -7.02 -6.56
CA ILE A 55 1.66 -6.11 -7.30
C ILE A 55 0.29 -6.76 -7.53
N ALA A 56 0.27 -8.00 -8.05
CA ALA A 56 -0.97 -8.74 -8.29
C ALA A 56 -1.78 -8.95 -7.02
N VAL A 57 -1.12 -9.26 -5.89
CA VAL A 57 -1.79 -9.39 -4.59
C VAL A 57 -2.41 -8.06 -4.16
N CYS A 58 -1.67 -6.95 -4.25
CA CYS A 58 -2.17 -5.64 -3.85
C CYS A 58 -3.35 -5.19 -4.72
N ALA A 59 -3.30 -5.45 -6.02
CA ALA A 59 -4.37 -5.08 -6.95
C ALA A 59 -5.62 -5.96 -6.80
N LEU A 60 -5.47 -7.28 -6.75
CA LEU A 60 -6.59 -8.23 -6.74
C LEU A 60 -7.24 -8.37 -5.35
N PHE A 61 -6.50 -8.05 -4.29
CA PHE A 61 -6.96 -8.21 -2.91
C PHE A 61 -6.94 -6.88 -2.14
N ARG A 62 -7.08 -5.74 -2.83
CA ARG A 62 -7.08 -4.38 -2.22
C ARG A 62 -8.03 -4.24 -1.04
N GLU A 63 -9.17 -4.94 -1.08
CA GLU A 63 -10.22 -4.93 -0.04
C GLU A 63 -9.99 -5.98 1.07
N SER A 64 -8.89 -6.73 1.05
CA SER A 64 -8.58 -7.68 2.13
C SER A 64 -8.29 -6.92 3.42
N GLU A 65 -9.05 -7.20 4.48
CA GLU A 65 -8.84 -6.57 5.78
C GLU A 65 -7.46 -6.93 6.34
N VAL A 66 -7.03 -8.18 6.14
CA VAL A 66 -5.70 -8.66 6.54
C VAL A 66 -4.62 -7.86 5.83
N LEU A 67 -4.77 -7.64 4.53
CA LEU A 67 -3.82 -6.89 3.73
C LEU A 67 -3.79 -5.42 4.13
N GLN A 68 -4.95 -4.79 4.28
CA GLN A 68 -5.06 -3.39 4.70
C GLN A 68 -4.47 -3.16 6.08
N ALA A 69 -4.79 -4.02 7.05
CA ALA A 69 -4.21 -3.94 8.40
C ALA A 69 -2.70 -4.19 8.39
N THR A 70 -2.20 -5.02 7.47
CA THR A 70 -0.76 -5.29 7.33
C THR A 70 0.00 -4.06 6.86
N VAL A 71 -0.56 -3.28 5.94
CA VAL A 71 0.11 -2.14 5.30
C VAL A 71 -0.31 -0.78 5.86
N GLY A 72 -1.33 -0.75 6.73
CA GLY A 72 -1.88 0.45 7.34
C GLY A 72 -2.85 1.23 6.45
N GLY A 73 -3.65 0.56 5.64
CA GLY A 73 -4.63 1.21 4.78
C GLY A 73 -4.60 0.63 3.37
N ASP A 74 -4.71 1.48 2.37
CA ASP A 74 -4.81 1.05 0.98
C ASP A 74 -3.48 0.43 0.48
N PRO A 75 -3.46 -0.86 0.10
CA PRO A 75 -2.24 -1.53 -0.36
C PRO A 75 -1.70 -0.95 -1.66
N LEU A 76 -2.57 -0.45 -2.54
CA LEU A 76 -2.13 0.18 -3.79
C LEU A 76 -1.42 1.51 -3.54
N GLU A 77 -1.87 2.28 -2.55
CA GLU A 77 -1.18 3.53 -2.19
C GLU A 77 0.27 3.28 -1.79
N VAL A 78 0.48 2.30 -0.92
CA VAL A 78 1.84 1.96 -0.47
C VAL A 78 2.66 1.39 -1.63
N LEU A 79 2.06 0.50 -2.43
CA LEU A 79 2.70 -0.09 -3.61
C LEU A 79 3.19 0.99 -4.58
N GLU A 80 2.33 1.96 -4.93
CA GLU A 80 2.63 3.02 -5.88
C GLU A 80 3.68 3.99 -5.32
N THR A 81 3.62 4.29 -4.02
CA THR A 81 4.61 5.14 -3.35
C THR A 81 6.00 4.51 -3.41
N ILE A 82 6.09 3.18 -3.25
CA ILE A 82 7.34 2.43 -3.40
C ILE A 82 7.76 2.34 -4.87
N ALA A 83 6.83 2.03 -5.79
CA ALA A 83 7.14 1.78 -7.19
C ALA A 83 7.65 3.01 -7.94
N HIS A 84 7.24 4.19 -7.51
CA HIS A 84 7.58 5.46 -8.15
C HIS A 84 8.61 6.28 -7.36
N ASP A 85 9.15 5.74 -6.26
CA ASP A 85 10.02 6.47 -5.33
C ASP A 85 9.41 7.81 -4.89
N GLY A 86 8.09 7.80 -4.63
CA GLY A 86 7.27 9.00 -4.45
C GLY A 86 6.33 9.27 -5.63
N ILE A 87 5.23 9.97 -5.37
CA ILE A 87 4.19 10.27 -6.38
C ILE A 87 3.91 11.76 -6.36
N ASP A 88 4.11 12.42 -7.50
CA ASP A 88 3.76 13.83 -7.70
C ASP A 88 2.65 14.03 -8.76
N ARG A 89 1.49 13.40 -8.55
CA ARG A 89 0.30 13.55 -9.41
C ARG A 89 -0.98 13.25 -8.64
N ARG A 90 -2.10 13.88 -9.04
CA ARG A 90 -3.44 13.57 -8.53
C ARG A 90 -3.78 12.11 -8.87
N MET A 91 -4.03 11.31 -7.84
CA MET A 91 -4.43 9.90 -7.94
C MET A 91 -5.85 9.70 -7.42
N ASP A 92 -6.42 8.54 -7.74
CA ASP A 92 -7.79 8.15 -7.37
C ASP A 92 -8.09 8.37 -5.88
N GLN A 93 -9.38 8.49 -5.56
CA GLN A 93 -9.84 8.64 -4.18
C GLN A 93 -9.21 7.56 -3.30
N SER A 94 -8.53 8.00 -2.24
CA SER A 94 -8.08 7.05 -1.24
C SER A 94 -9.31 6.52 -0.51
N MET A 95 -9.43 5.20 -0.35
CA MET A 95 -10.54 4.57 0.38
C MET A 95 -10.45 4.80 1.92
N GLY A 96 -9.85 5.93 2.34
CA GLY A 96 -10.15 6.60 3.60
C GLY A 96 -10.10 5.73 4.84
N GLY A 97 -9.05 4.92 5.02
CA GLY A 97 -8.84 4.15 6.25
C GLY A 97 -8.45 5.04 7.43
N LYS A 98 -9.38 5.85 7.97
CA LYS A 98 -9.16 6.90 8.99
C LYS A 98 -8.34 6.47 10.22
N VAL A 99 -8.25 5.18 10.53
CA VAL A 99 -7.62 4.67 11.75
C VAL A 99 -6.09 4.66 11.68
N TRP A 100 -5.50 4.51 10.50
CA TRP A 100 -4.05 4.33 10.34
C TRP A 100 -3.28 5.61 10.00
N TRP A 101 -3.96 6.75 10.03
CA TRP A 101 -3.43 8.03 9.59
C TRP A 101 -3.40 9.03 10.73
N ARG A 102 -2.25 9.66 10.91
CA ARG A 102 -2.07 10.79 11.82
C ARG A 102 -2.01 12.07 11.00
N ASP A 103 -2.91 13.01 11.28
CA ASP A 103 -2.85 14.37 10.71
C ASP A 103 -1.62 15.09 11.28
N LEU A 104 -0.79 15.65 10.40
CA LEU A 104 0.40 16.42 10.78
C LEU A 104 0.17 17.91 10.60
N GLU A 105 -0.41 18.30 9.48
CA GLU A 105 -0.56 19.70 9.11
C GLU A 105 -1.74 19.87 8.15
N THR A 106 -2.48 20.96 8.31
CA THR A 106 -3.53 21.37 7.37
C THR A 106 -3.21 22.79 6.92
N LYS A 107 -3.13 23.00 5.61
CA LYS A 107 -2.89 24.29 4.97
C LYS A 107 -3.89 24.45 3.84
N GLY A 108 -4.75 25.47 3.94
CA GLY A 108 -5.85 25.66 2.99
C GLY A 108 -6.76 24.43 2.88
N GLN A 109 -6.98 23.96 1.65
CA GLN A 109 -7.80 22.79 1.34
C GLN A 109 -7.02 21.46 1.42
N PHE A 110 -5.73 21.51 1.80
CA PHE A 110 -4.85 20.35 1.80
C PHE A 110 -4.46 19.91 3.20
N ARG A 111 -4.33 18.59 3.37
CA ARG A 111 -3.96 17.92 4.61
C ARG A 111 -2.78 17.00 4.39
N LEU A 112 -1.70 17.23 5.13
CA LEU A 112 -0.58 16.30 5.23
C LEU A 112 -0.86 15.30 6.35
N GLN A 113 -0.81 14.02 6.00
CA GLN A 113 -1.00 12.91 6.93
C GLN A 113 0.19 11.96 6.87
N GLN A 114 0.47 11.29 7.98
CA GLN A 114 1.47 10.21 8.05
C GLN A 114 0.79 8.89 8.37
N ASN A 115 1.18 7.84 7.64
CA ASN A 115 0.74 6.49 7.92
C ASN A 115 1.48 5.93 9.13
N VAL A 116 0.74 5.41 10.12
CA VAL A 116 1.33 4.90 11.36
C VAL A 116 2.05 3.56 11.17
N ILE A 117 1.72 2.79 10.13
CA ILE A 117 2.33 1.47 9.88
C ILE A 117 3.42 1.56 8.82
N SER A 118 3.08 2.00 7.61
CA SER A 118 4.05 2.07 6.51
C SER A 118 5.01 3.25 6.64
N GLN A 119 4.69 4.24 7.49
CA GLN A 119 5.51 5.43 7.77
C GLN A 119 5.65 6.40 6.58
N HIS A 120 4.88 6.23 5.49
CA HIS A 120 4.84 7.22 4.41
C HIS A 120 3.92 8.39 4.74
N PHE A 121 4.16 9.49 4.04
CA PHE A 121 3.37 10.70 4.08
C PHE A 121 2.48 10.77 2.85
N ARG A 122 1.31 11.41 2.99
CA ARG A 122 0.45 11.74 1.87
C ARG A 122 -0.18 13.11 2.06
N ILE A 123 -0.49 13.75 0.94
CA ILE A 123 -1.29 14.98 0.89
C ILE A 123 -2.65 14.65 0.29
N LEU A 124 -3.72 15.00 1.00
CA LEU A 124 -5.09 14.88 0.54
C LEU A 124 -5.75 16.25 0.38
N ASP A 125 -6.69 16.38 -0.53
CA ASP A 125 -7.65 17.49 -0.55
C ASP A 125 -8.88 17.22 0.35
N GLU A 126 -9.83 18.16 0.39
CA GLU A 126 -11.10 18.05 1.12
C GLU A 126 -11.98 16.90 0.61
N GLU A 127 -11.88 16.58 -0.68
CA GLU A 127 -12.58 15.48 -1.35
C GLU A 127 -11.88 14.11 -1.17
N HIS A 128 -10.78 14.07 -0.39
CA HIS A 128 -9.98 12.87 -0.09
C HIS A 128 -9.24 12.27 -1.30
N TYR A 129 -9.04 13.05 -2.36
CA TYR A 129 -8.10 12.70 -3.42
C TYR A 129 -6.67 12.87 -2.94
N ARG A 130 -5.82 11.92 -3.32
CA ARG A 130 -4.40 11.96 -3.00
C ARG A 130 -3.66 12.75 -4.07
N TRP A 131 -3.01 13.82 -3.66
CA TRP A 131 -2.23 14.68 -4.54
C TRP A 131 -0.76 14.34 -4.55
N TYR A 132 -0.27 13.79 -3.44
CA TYR A 132 1.14 13.51 -3.26
C TYR A 132 1.35 12.38 -2.25
N SER A 133 2.43 11.60 -2.41
CA SER A 133 2.89 10.64 -1.40
C SER A 133 4.40 10.42 -1.48
N SER A 134 5.07 10.32 -0.34
CA SER A 134 6.51 10.03 -0.25
C SER A 134 6.85 9.39 1.09
N PHE A 135 8.01 8.74 1.17
CA PHE A 135 8.60 8.31 2.45
C PHE A 135 9.49 9.39 3.09
N ASP A 136 9.69 10.53 2.40
CA ASP A 136 10.44 11.68 2.87
C ASP A 136 9.48 12.75 3.44
N GLU A 137 9.69 13.13 4.70
CA GLU A 137 8.86 14.14 5.38
C GLU A 137 9.12 15.55 4.84
N ASP A 138 10.38 15.90 4.59
CA ASP A 138 10.77 17.23 4.16
C ASP A 138 10.25 17.51 2.75
N GLU A 139 10.34 16.50 1.86
CA GLU A 139 9.76 16.55 0.53
C GLU A 139 8.23 16.73 0.57
N ALA A 140 7.55 15.98 1.44
CA ALA A 140 6.10 16.07 1.60
C ALA A 140 5.66 17.43 2.18
N ARG A 141 6.42 18.00 3.12
CA ARG A 141 6.14 19.34 3.66
C ARG A 141 6.36 20.43 2.62
N HIS A 142 7.45 20.35 1.86
CA HIS A 142 7.71 21.28 0.76
C HIS A 142 6.57 21.25 -0.26
N ARG A 143 6.11 20.04 -0.63
CA ARG A 143 5.00 19.89 -1.58
C ARG A 143 3.67 20.44 -1.04
N LEU A 144 3.42 20.33 0.27
CA LEU A 144 2.24 20.93 0.90
C LEU A 144 2.25 22.46 0.75
N GLU A 145 3.41 23.10 0.92
CA GLU A 145 3.56 24.54 0.75
C GLU A 145 3.30 24.98 -0.69
N GLU A 146 3.84 24.25 -1.67
CA GLU A 146 3.58 24.52 -3.10
C GLU A 146 2.11 24.37 -3.49
N LEU A 147 1.41 23.38 -2.93
CA LEU A 147 -0.01 23.16 -3.19
C LEU A 147 -0.90 24.20 -2.51
N SER A 148 -0.52 24.66 -1.32
CA SER A 148 -1.32 25.59 -0.51
C SER A 148 -1.02 27.07 -0.77
N GLY A 149 0.11 27.38 -1.40
CA GLY A 149 0.52 28.73 -1.79
C GLY A 149 -0.01 29.19 -3.15
N LYS A 150 -0.87 28.39 -3.79
CA LYS A 150 -1.64 28.75 -4.98
C LYS A 150 -3.01 29.28 -4.59
#